data_AF-A0A3M2DR02-F1
#
_entry.id   AF-A0A3M2DR02-F1
#
_cell.length_a   1.000
_cell.length_b   1.000
_cell.length_c   1.000
_cell.angle_alpha   90.00
_cell.angle_beta   90.00
_cell.angle_gamma   90.00
#
_symmetry.space_group_name_H-M   'P 1'
#
loop_
_entity.id
_entity.type
_entity.pdbx_description
1 polymer ?
#
loop_
_entity_poly.entity_id
_entity_poly.type
_entity_poly.pdbx_seq_one_letter_code
_entity_poly.pdbx_strand_id
1 'polypeptide(L)' 'RDIWEGSYLVVFIANVLTGTNASALAEQLRQLAPEIETFTYSKNDDHARLVRKAIAIRDGVAAA' A
#
# COMPACT_ATOMS: atom_id res chain seq x y z
N ARG A 1 -10.27 -12.60 7.70
CA ARG A 1 -9.56 -11.67 6.78
C ARG A 1 -8.64 -12.56 5.94
N ASP A 2 -9.22 -13.58 5.32
CA ASP A 2 -8.55 -14.66 4.58
C ASP A 2 -8.44 -14.32 3.09
N ILE A 3 -8.22 -13.03 2.82
CA ILE A 3 -8.40 -12.53 1.47
C ILE A 3 -7.12 -12.89 0.74
N TRP A 4 -7.29 -13.81 -0.21
CA TRP A 4 -6.30 -14.39 -1.10
C TRP A 4 -5.55 -15.60 -0.53
N GLU A 5 -5.80 -16.74 -1.14
CA GLU A 5 -5.10 -18.02 -1.04
C GLU A 5 -3.59 -17.87 -1.40
N GLY A 6 -2.84 -17.13 -0.59
CA GLY A 6 -1.40 -16.86 -0.78
C GLY A 6 -1.05 -15.72 -1.75
N SER A 7 -1.99 -14.89 -2.22
CA SER A 7 -1.72 -13.84 -3.23
C SER A 7 -2.21 -12.44 -2.84
N TYR A 8 -1.36 -11.59 -2.29
CA TYR A 8 -1.73 -10.24 -1.82
C TYR A 8 -1.42 -9.17 -2.87
N LEU A 9 -2.29 -8.16 -3.01
CA LEU A 9 -2.09 -7.03 -3.91
C LEU A 9 -1.68 -5.79 -3.11
N VAL A 10 -0.53 -5.21 -3.47
CA VAL A 10 -0.02 -3.97 -2.87
C VAL A 10 0.09 -2.90 -3.94
N VAL A 11 -0.54 -1.75 -3.70
CA VAL A 11 -0.47 -0.60 -4.60
C VAL A 11 0.43 0.47 -4.01
N PHE A 12 1.49 0.82 -4.75
CA PHE A 12 2.37 1.94 -4.41
C PHE A 12 1.88 3.21 -5.11
N ILE A 13 1.37 4.15 -4.33
CA ILE A 13 0.89 5.44 -4.81
C ILE A 13 2.02 6.45 -4.70
N ALA A 14 2.56 6.85 -5.84
CA ALA A 14 3.59 7.87 -5.88
C ALA A 14 2.97 9.24 -5.54
N ASN A 15 3.47 9.87 -4.47
CA ASN A 15 3.14 11.24 -4.11
C ASN A 15 3.93 12.22 -5.00
N VAL A 16 3.79 12.09 -6.32
CA VAL A 16 4.46 12.96 -7.29
C VAL A 16 3.53 14.14 -7.55
N LEU A 17 3.55 15.12 -6.65
CA LEU A 17 3.20 16.56 -6.78
C LEU A 17 2.25 17.00 -7.94
N THR A 18 1.25 16.22 -8.32
CA THR A 18 0.37 16.53 -9.45
C THR A 18 -1.07 16.21 -9.07
N GLY A 19 -1.69 17.18 -8.39
CA GLY A 19 -3.14 17.38 -8.32
C GLY A 19 -3.97 16.39 -7.49
N THR A 20 -3.55 15.13 -7.38
CA THR A 20 -4.28 14.11 -6.62
C THR A 20 -3.56 13.89 -5.30
N ASN A 21 -4.21 14.25 -4.19
CA ASN A 21 -3.68 13.93 -2.86
C ASN A 21 -3.59 12.41 -2.76
N ALA A 22 -2.37 11.85 -2.72
CA ALA A 22 -2.15 10.41 -2.66
C ALA A 22 -2.91 9.75 -1.49
N SER A 23 -3.12 10.50 -0.41
CA SER A 23 -3.96 10.09 0.72
C SER A 23 -5.44 9.97 0.35
N ALA A 24 -5.97 10.87 -0.48
CA ALA A 24 -7.34 10.79 -0.96
C ALA A 24 -7.56 9.57 -1.87
N LEU A 25 -6.60 9.26 -2.74
CA LEU A 25 -6.65 8.03 -3.56
C LEU A 25 -6.55 6.77 -2.70
N ALA A 26 -5.69 6.77 -1.68
CA ALA A 26 -5.58 5.66 -0.72
C ALA A 26 -6.92 5.44 0.03
N GLU A 27 -7.58 6.51 0.48
CA GLU A 27 -8.89 6.41 1.14
C GLU A 27 -9.99 5.93 0.19
N GLN A 28 -10.00 6.40 -1.06
CA GLN A 28 -10.94 5.90 -2.08
C GLN A 28 -10.75 4.42 -2.36
N LEU A 29 -9.50 3.96 -2.49
CA LEU A 29 -9.17 2.55 -2.67
C LEU A 29 -9.58 1.71 -1.46
N ARG A 30 -9.37 2.21 -0.24
CA ARG A 30 -9.83 1.54 0.98
C ARG A 30 -11.35 1.38 1.01
N GLN A 31 -12.10 2.34 0.46
CA GLN A 31 -13.57 2.27 0.40
C GLN A 31 -14.08 1.34 -0.71
N LEU A 32 -13.43 1.34 -1.88
CA LEU A 32 -13.88 0.60 -3.06
C LEU A 32 -13.34 -0.83 -3.14
N ALA A 33 -12.14 -1.06 -2.61
CA ALA A 33 -11.42 -2.32 -2.65
C ALA A 33 -10.59 -2.50 -1.35
N PRO A 34 -11.27 -2.73 -0.20
CA PRO A 34 -10.63 -2.84 1.11
C PRO A 34 -9.64 -4.02 1.24
N GLU A 35 -9.66 -4.94 0.28
CA GLU A 35 -8.70 -6.03 0.13
C GLU A 35 -7.33 -5.59 -0.41
N ILE A 36 -7.21 -4.36 -0.92
CA ILE A 36 -5.97 -3.82 -1.47
C ILE A 36 -5.25 -3.02 -0.39
N GLU A 37 -4.00 -3.37 -0.14
CA GLU A 37 -3.15 -2.58 0.74
C GLU A 37 -2.47 -1.47 -0.06
N THR A 38 -2.61 -0.22 0.39
CA THR A 38 -2.10 0.96 -0.31
C THR A 38 -0.97 1.62 0.46
N PHE A 39 0.15 1.89 -0.21
CA PHE A 39 1.25 2.66 0.35
C PHE A 39 1.52 3.92 -0.45
N THR A 40 1.43 5.06 0.21
CA THR A 40 1.93 6.31 -0.34
C THR A 40 3.45 6.39 -0.17
N TYR A 41 4.16 6.71 -1.25
CA TYR A 41 5.60 6.93 -1.21
C TYR A 41 6.00 8.20 -1.95
N SER A 42 7.07 8.83 -1.50
CA SER A 42 7.69 10.01 -2.12
C SER A 42 8.95 9.61 -2.89
N LYS A 43 9.45 10.50 -3.77
CA LYS A 43 10.70 10.29 -4.51
C LYS A 43 11.93 10.09 -3.59
N ASN A 44 11.84 10.55 -2.34
CA ASN A 44 12.91 10.44 -1.35
C ASN A 44 12.75 9.21 -0.45
N ASP A 45 11.71 8.41 -0.62
CA ASP A 45 11.55 7.18 0.16
C ASP A 45 12.53 6.11 -0.31
N ASP A 46 13.16 5.44 0.65
CA ASP A 46 13.98 4.27 0.40
C ASP A 46 13.11 3.15 -0.17
N HIS A 47 13.31 2.83 -1.45
CA HIS A 47 12.61 1.77 -2.16
C HIS A 47 12.75 0.42 -1.45
N ALA A 48 13.93 0.10 -0.89
CA ALA A 48 14.14 -1.14 -0.14
C ALA A 48 13.28 -1.19 1.13
N ARG A 49 13.03 -0.05 1.77
CA ARG A 49 12.13 0.06 2.92
C ARG A 49 10.68 -0.21 2.54
N LEU A 50 10.23 0.27 1.39
CA LEU A 50 8.87 0.05 0.89
C LEU A 50 8.62 -1.43 0.55
N VAL A 51 9.59 -2.07 -0.11
CA VAL A 51 9.54 -3.50 -0.41
C VAL A 51 9.49 -4.34 0.87
N ARG A 52 10.33 -4.02 1.87
CA ARG A 52 10.30 -4.70 3.17
C ARG A 52 8.96 -4.55 3.90
N LYS A 53 8.31 -3.39 3.82
CA LYS A 53 6.97 -3.19 4.38
C LYS A 53 5.91 -4.05 3.69
N ALA A 54 5.93 -4.13 2.36
CA ALA A 54 5.02 -4.99 1.61
C ALA A 54 5.22 -6.48 1.95
N ILE A 55 6.47 -6.91 2.13
CA ILE A 55 6.81 -8.28 2.58
C ILE A 55 6.29 -8.54 4.00
N ALA A 56 6.47 -7.59 4.93
CA ALA A 56 6.00 -7.76 6.30
C ALA A 56 4.46 -7.89 6.41
N ILE A 57 3.71 -7.20 5.54
CA ILE A 57 2.25 -7.34 5.46
C ILE A 57 1.85 -8.69 4.87
N ARG A 58 2.50 -9.13 3.77
CA ARG A 58 2.29 -10.48 3.22
C ARG A 58 2.49 -11.56 4.27
N ASP A 59 3.59 -11.46 5.00
CA ASP A 59 4.02 -12.47 5.97
C ASP A 59 3.19 -12.38 7.28
N GLY A 60 2.21 -11.48 7.36
CA GLY A 60 1.35 -11.30 8.55
C GLY A 60 2.08 -10.75 9.77
N VAL A 61 3.30 -10.23 9.60
CA VAL A 61 4.17 -9.72 10.67
C VAL A 61 3.74 -8.31 11.12
N ALA A 62 3.16 -7.53 10.21
CA ALA A 62 2.56 -6.24 10.53
C ALA A 62 1.07 -6.39 10.82
N ALA A 63 0.74 -7.01 11.96
CA ALA A 63 -0.58 -6.89 12.56
C ALA A 63 -0.51 -5.83 13.68
N ALA A 64 -1.43 -4.86 13.60
CA ALA A 64 -1.67 -3.71 14.48
C ALA A 64 -0.99 -2.39 14.10
#